data_AF-A0A8J3JY73-F1
#
_entry.id   AF-A0A8J3JY73-F1
#
_cell.length_a   1.000
_cell.length_b   1.000
_cell.length_c   1.000
_cell.angle_alpha   90.00
_cell.angle_beta   90.00
_cell.angle_gamma   90.00
#
_symmetry.space_group_name_H-M   'P 1'
#
loop_
_entity.id
_entity.type
_entity.pdbx_description
1 polymer ?
#
loop_
_entity_poly.entity_id
_entity_poly.type
_entity_poly.pdbx_seq_one_letter_code
_entity_poly.pdbx_strand_id
1 'polypeptide(L)'
;MFKWLRRGRAARPGATDPARLLANADTLRLVATRSADPQSLQLAIVAADLATKECPDPADQAVAWSMLCVLHREAATRGGGQGALQSRLDTAEQAGRRGLDLAPDGSQEWFRCASALATVLLERHLRLGDSTALPEAVELNRRIVAELDLDSPEYPGALGNLTNALKLLYGVTRDPALIEEAVVTAREAVELVRPDSPHYANVRVNLASAIAVQLSRTPSRALLDEARGHLRTALAALPPGHPHRATVEAFAAQLERGANLL
;
A
#
# COMPACT_ATOMS: atom_id res chain seq x y z
N MET A 1 -7.35 -0.69 -57.48
CA MET A 1 -6.75 0.11 -56.38
C MET A 1 -7.44 -0.27 -55.07
N PHE A 2 -7.07 -1.40 -54.46
CA PHE A 2 -7.34 -1.80 -53.06
C PHE A 2 -6.75 -3.20 -52.81
N LYS A 3 -5.93 -3.34 -51.76
CA LYS A 3 -5.89 -4.43 -50.75
C LYS A 3 -4.46 -4.68 -50.22
N TRP A 4 -4.30 -4.39 -48.93
CA TRP A 4 -3.70 -5.27 -47.93
C TRP A 4 -2.33 -5.90 -48.23
N LEU A 5 -1.28 -5.26 -47.72
CA LEU A 5 -0.10 -5.96 -47.21
C LEU A 5 0.29 -5.39 -45.84
N ARG A 6 -0.60 -5.60 -44.85
CA ARG A 6 -0.14 -5.83 -43.46
C ARG A 6 0.60 -7.17 -43.48
N ARG A 7 1.92 -7.14 -43.71
CA ARG A 7 2.77 -8.27 -43.35
C ARG A 7 2.75 -8.38 -41.83
N GLY A 8 1.99 -9.36 -41.34
CA GLY A 8 2.16 -9.87 -39.99
C GLY A 8 3.62 -10.27 -39.83
N ARG A 9 4.29 -9.63 -38.87
CA ARG A 9 5.52 -10.20 -38.30
C ARG A 9 5.09 -11.51 -37.66
N ALA A 10 5.45 -12.62 -38.29
CA ALA A 10 5.39 -13.92 -37.64
C ALA A 10 6.20 -13.82 -36.34
N ALA A 11 5.54 -14.06 -35.21
CA ALA A 11 6.22 -14.18 -33.92
C ALA A 11 7.31 -15.25 -34.04
N ARG A 12 8.55 -14.93 -33.62
CA ARG A 12 9.64 -15.91 -33.61
C ARG A 12 9.22 -17.11 -32.73
N PRO A 13 9.51 -18.35 -33.13
CA PRO A 13 9.34 -19.49 -32.22
C PRO A 13 10.31 -19.28 -31.04
N GLY A 14 9.75 -19.06 -29.85
CA GLY A 14 10.50 -18.68 -28.64
C GLY A 14 10.32 -17.22 -28.19
N ALA A 15 9.58 -16.38 -28.92
CA ALA A 15 9.18 -15.07 -28.41
C ALA A 15 8.14 -15.27 -27.30
N THR A 16 8.54 -15.02 -26.05
CA THR A 16 7.64 -14.98 -24.91
C THR A 16 6.58 -13.92 -25.16
N ASP A 17 5.32 -14.35 -25.23
CA ASP A 17 4.18 -13.45 -25.36
C ASP A 17 4.16 -12.49 -24.16
N PRO A 18 4.30 -11.17 -24.35
CA PRO A 18 4.36 -10.19 -23.27
C PRO A 18 3.17 -10.27 -22.31
N ALA A 19 1.97 -10.53 -22.84
CA ALA A 19 0.77 -10.70 -22.02
C ALA A 19 0.87 -11.94 -21.11
N ARG A 20 1.52 -13.01 -21.58
CA ARG A 20 1.78 -14.21 -20.79
C ARG A 20 2.87 -13.98 -19.75
N LEU A 21 3.86 -13.12 -20.02
CA LEU A 21 4.89 -12.76 -19.04
C LEU A 21 4.28 -12.05 -17.82
N LEU A 22 3.44 -11.03 -18.04
CA LEU A 22 2.75 -10.33 -16.96
C LEU A 22 1.80 -11.26 -16.20
N ALA A 23 1.02 -12.08 -16.91
CA ALA A 23 0.11 -13.04 -16.28
C ALA A 23 0.87 -14.09 -15.43
N ASN A 24 2.02 -14.57 -15.92
CA ASN A 24 2.88 -15.48 -15.18
C ASN A 24 3.49 -14.81 -13.95
N ALA A 25 3.99 -13.57 -14.08
CA ALA A 25 4.54 -12.81 -12.97
C ALA A 25 3.48 -12.59 -11.87
N ASP A 26 2.25 -12.22 -12.25
CA ASP A 26 1.17 -12.03 -11.29
C ASP A 26 0.74 -13.34 -10.62
N THR A 27 0.64 -14.42 -11.40
CA THR A 27 0.33 -15.75 -10.85
C THR A 27 1.38 -16.18 -9.82
N LEU A 28 2.67 -16.05 -10.16
CA LEU A 28 3.78 -16.38 -9.26
C LEU A 28 3.81 -15.45 -8.04
N ARG A 29 3.49 -14.16 -8.20
CA ARG A 29 3.34 -13.22 -7.09
C ARG A 29 2.25 -13.68 -6.12
N LEU A 30 1.08 -14.07 -6.62
CA LEU A 30 -0.02 -14.58 -5.77
C LEU A 30 0.38 -15.87 -5.03
N VAL A 31 1.09 -16.79 -5.71
CA VAL A 31 1.63 -18.01 -5.07
C VAL A 31 2.66 -17.64 -4.01
N ALA A 32 3.56 -16.71 -4.29
CA ALA A 32 4.55 -16.23 -3.34
C ALA A 32 3.88 -15.57 -2.12
N THR A 33 2.82 -14.76 -2.28
CA THR A 33 2.11 -14.13 -1.16
C THR A 33 1.43 -15.16 -0.25
N ARG A 34 0.94 -16.27 -0.82
CA ARG A 34 0.27 -17.34 -0.06
C ARG A 34 1.24 -18.34 0.57
N SER A 35 2.48 -18.40 0.11
CA SER A 35 3.48 -19.36 0.56
C SER A 35 4.64 -18.68 1.29
N ALA A 36 5.15 -19.33 2.33
CA ALA A 36 6.42 -18.94 2.95
C ALA A 36 7.64 -19.41 2.14
N ASP A 37 7.43 -20.00 0.95
CA ASP A 37 8.48 -20.58 0.14
C ASP A 37 9.36 -19.47 -0.49
N PRO A 38 10.67 -19.45 -0.19
CA PRO A 38 11.60 -18.49 -0.80
C PRO A 38 11.74 -18.65 -2.32
N GLN A 39 11.56 -19.88 -2.85
CA GLN A 39 11.72 -20.13 -4.28
C GLN A 39 10.59 -19.49 -5.10
N SER A 40 9.36 -19.60 -4.63
CA SER A 40 8.19 -18.96 -5.26
C SER A 40 8.36 -17.44 -5.39
N LEU A 41 8.89 -16.78 -4.35
CA LEU A 41 9.17 -15.33 -4.41
C LEU A 41 10.29 -15.01 -5.40
N GLN A 42 11.36 -15.80 -5.41
CA GLN A 42 12.47 -15.59 -6.35
C GLN A 42 12.02 -15.76 -7.81
N LEU A 43 11.19 -16.76 -8.09
CA LEU A 43 10.62 -16.97 -9.43
C LEU A 43 9.71 -15.80 -9.85
N ALA A 44 8.91 -15.27 -8.94
CA ALA A 44 8.09 -14.09 -9.20
C ALA A 44 8.95 -12.87 -9.55
N ILE A 45 10.04 -12.64 -8.81
CA ILE A 45 11.00 -11.55 -9.08
C ILE A 45 11.62 -11.70 -10.46
N VAL A 46 12.10 -12.91 -10.81
CA VAL A 46 12.69 -13.18 -12.13
C VAL A 46 11.68 -12.96 -13.26
N ALA A 47 10.43 -13.41 -13.07
CA ALA A 47 9.37 -13.23 -14.07
C ALA A 47 9.01 -11.74 -14.24
N ALA A 48 8.90 -10.99 -13.14
CA ALA A 48 8.65 -9.55 -13.20
C ALA A 48 9.81 -8.78 -13.85
N ASP A 49 11.06 -9.08 -13.50
CA ASP A 49 12.26 -8.48 -14.11
C ASP A 49 12.38 -8.80 -15.60
N LEU A 50 11.98 -10.00 -16.03
CA LEU A 50 11.90 -10.31 -17.45
C LEU A 50 10.80 -9.48 -18.14
N ALA A 51 9.64 -9.33 -17.51
CA ALA A 51 8.54 -8.53 -18.04
C ALA A 51 8.91 -7.05 -18.19
N THR A 52 9.74 -6.47 -17.30
CA THR A 52 10.20 -5.07 -17.45
C THR A 52 11.04 -4.85 -18.71
N LYS A 53 11.69 -5.91 -19.23
CA LYS A 53 12.61 -5.86 -20.39
C LYS A 53 11.92 -6.24 -21.70
N GLU A 54 11.03 -7.23 -21.64
CA GLU A 54 10.44 -7.85 -22.82
C GLU A 54 9.07 -7.28 -23.21
N CYS A 55 8.38 -6.57 -22.30
CA CYS A 55 7.12 -5.91 -22.66
C CYS A 55 7.38 -4.76 -23.65
N PRO A 56 6.66 -4.69 -24.78
CA PRO A 56 6.91 -3.68 -25.81
C PRO A 56 6.28 -2.32 -25.49
N ASP A 57 5.19 -2.31 -24.71
CA ASP A 57 4.44 -1.11 -24.32
C ASP A 57 4.98 -0.54 -22.99
N PRO A 58 5.33 0.76 -22.92
CA PRO A 58 5.66 1.42 -21.65
C PRO A 58 4.64 1.22 -20.53
N ALA A 59 3.34 1.13 -20.84
CA ALA A 59 2.30 0.88 -19.84
C ALA A 59 2.44 -0.52 -19.20
N ASP A 60 2.64 -1.55 -20.03
CA ASP A 60 2.90 -2.92 -19.56
C ASP A 60 4.21 -3.01 -18.78
N GLN A 61 5.25 -2.28 -19.20
CA GLN A 61 6.49 -2.17 -18.45
C GLN A 61 6.26 -1.51 -17.09
N ALA A 62 5.46 -0.44 -17.01
CA ALA A 62 5.12 0.21 -15.74
C ALA A 62 4.43 -0.77 -14.77
N VAL A 63 3.50 -1.60 -15.27
CA VAL A 63 2.90 -2.67 -14.48
C VAL A 63 3.96 -3.65 -13.96
N ALA A 64 4.87 -4.12 -14.81
CA ALA A 64 5.96 -5.02 -14.40
C ALA A 64 6.88 -4.37 -13.34
N TRP A 65 7.22 -3.09 -13.49
CA TRP A 65 8.02 -2.34 -12.51
C TRP A 65 7.30 -2.20 -11.17
N SER A 66 5.98 -1.94 -11.17
CA SER A 66 5.18 -1.92 -9.95
C SER A 66 5.16 -3.29 -9.24
N MET A 67 5.09 -4.39 -10.01
CA MET A 67 5.17 -5.74 -9.46
C MET A 67 6.54 -6.00 -8.85
N LEU A 68 7.62 -5.61 -9.54
CA LEU A 68 8.99 -5.75 -9.05
C LEU A 68 9.20 -4.96 -7.74
N CYS A 69 8.67 -3.73 -7.65
CA CYS A 69 8.64 -2.93 -6.44
C CYS A 69 7.98 -3.69 -5.27
N VAL A 70 6.78 -4.22 -5.47
CA VAL A 70 6.05 -4.98 -4.44
C VAL A 70 6.80 -6.26 -4.03
N LEU A 71 7.39 -6.98 -4.98
CA LEU A 71 8.09 -8.23 -4.72
C LEU A 71 9.39 -8.02 -3.94
N HIS A 72 10.18 -6.98 -4.25
CA HIS A 72 11.37 -6.65 -3.47
C HIS A 72 11.03 -6.14 -2.07
N ARG A 73 9.95 -5.36 -1.92
CA ARG A 73 9.42 -4.97 -0.61
C ARG A 73 9.05 -6.20 0.23
N GLU A 74 8.32 -7.15 -0.36
CA GLU A 74 7.95 -8.41 0.28
C GLU A 74 9.20 -9.26 0.62
N ALA A 75 10.19 -9.32 -0.27
CA ALA A 75 11.46 -9.97 0.07
C ALA A 75 12.12 -9.32 1.29
N ALA A 76 11.99 -8.00 1.46
CA ALA A 76 12.54 -7.27 2.61
C ALA A 76 11.87 -7.66 3.95
N THR A 77 10.63 -8.16 3.94
CA THR A 77 9.94 -8.64 5.15
C THR A 77 10.34 -10.07 5.53
N ARG A 78 10.76 -10.91 4.57
CA ARG A 78 11.11 -12.33 4.78
C ARG A 78 12.50 -12.59 5.40
N GLY A 79 13.14 -11.55 5.94
CA GLY A 79 14.37 -11.66 6.72
C GLY A 79 15.66 -11.55 5.91
N GLY A 80 16.79 -11.65 6.62
CA GLY A 80 18.11 -11.24 6.16
C GLY A 80 18.70 -10.20 7.11
N GLY A 81 20.02 -10.02 7.08
CA GLY A 81 20.66 -8.97 7.87
C GLY A 81 20.22 -7.57 7.42
N GLN A 82 20.54 -6.56 8.21
CA GLN A 82 20.19 -5.16 7.94
C GLN A 82 20.66 -4.68 6.55
N GLY A 83 21.80 -5.15 6.05
CA GLY A 83 22.26 -4.86 4.69
C GLY A 83 21.38 -5.44 3.58
N ALA A 84 20.80 -6.64 3.79
CA ALA A 84 19.87 -7.24 2.83
C ALA A 84 18.51 -6.51 2.82
N LEU A 85 18.04 -6.08 3.99
CA LEU A 85 16.85 -5.24 4.12
C LEU A 85 17.03 -3.92 3.36
N GLN A 86 18.15 -3.21 3.60
CA GLN A 86 18.48 -1.97 2.91
C GLN A 86 18.48 -2.15 1.40
N SER A 87 19.27 -3.10 0.90
CA SER A 87 19.41 -3.35 -0.54
C SER A 87 18.08 -3.71 -1.22
N ARG A 88 17.21 -4.49 -0.54
CA ARG A 88 15.89 -4.84 -1.08
C ARG A 88 14.95 -3.64 -1.12
N LEU A 89 14.95 -2.78 -0.10
CA LEU A 89 14.14 -1.57 -0.11
C LEU A 89 14.66 -0.53 -1.11
N ASP A 90 15.97 -0.41 -1.31
CA ASP A 90 16.56 0.43 -2.37
C ASP A 90 16.13 -0.05 -3.75
N THR A 91 16.18 -1.38 -3.99
CA THR A 91 15.72 -1.97 -5.26
C THR A 91 14.22 -1.76 -5.48
N ALA A 92 13.41 -1.92 -4.43
CA ALA A 92 11.97 -1.71 -4.49
C ALA A 92 11.62 -0.26 -4.82
N GLU A 93 12.30 0.70 -4.17
CA GLU A 93 12.12 2.13 -4.44
C GLU A 93 12.49 2.47 -5.88
N GLN A 94 13.64 2.01 -6.35
CA GLN A 94 14.10 2.25 -7.71
C GLN A 94 13.13 1.67 -8.75
N ALA A 95 12.57 0.49 -8.49
CA ALA A 95 11.54 -0.11 -9.33
C ALA A 95 10.25 0.73 -9.33
N GLY A 96 9.79 1.22 -8.17
CA GLY A 96 8.61 2.09 -8.08
C GLY A 96 8.78 3.39 -8.86
N ARG A 97 9.94 4.05 -8.72
CA ARG A 97 10.27 5.27 -9.48
C ARG A 97 10.31 4.99 -10.99
N ARG A 98 10.95 3.89 -11.41
CA ARG A 98 11.01 3.53 -12.83
C ARG A 98 9.64 3.23 -13.42
N GLY A 99 8.75 2.63 -12.64
CA GLY A 99 7.36 2.41 -13.03
C GLY A 99 6.59 3.73 -13.20
N LEU A 100 6.81 4.71 -12.33
CA LEU A 100 6.20 6.05 -12.46
C LEU A 100 6.70 6.80 -13.69
N ASP A 101 7.99 6.71 -14.03
CA ASP A 101 8.56 7.36 -15.22
C ASP A 101 7.92 6.89 -16.54
N LEU A 102 7.37 5.67 -16.54
CA LEU A 102 6.79 5.03 -17.73
C LEU A 102 5.27 5.12 -17.77
N ALA A 103 4.63 5.28 -16.61
CA ALA A 103 3.19 5.35 -16.51
C ALA A 103 2.67 6.74 -16.90
N PRO A 104 1.70 6.85 -17.82
CA PRO A 104 1.06 8.13 -18.11
C PRO A 104 0.41 8.71 -16.84
N ASP A 105 0.56 10.01 -16.61
CA ASP A 105 -0.05 10.68 -15.45
C ASP A 105 -1.57 10.41 -15.36
N GLY A 106 -2.05 10.06 -14.17
CA GLY A 106 -3.47 9.74 -13.91
C GLY A 106 -3.96 8.41 -14.49
N SER A 107 -3.09 7.59 -15.10
CA SER A 107 -3.45 6.25 -15.57
C SER A 107 -3.56 5.23 -14.43
N GLN A 108 -4.22 4.09 -14.70
CA GLN A 108 -4.28 2.98 -13.74
C GLN A 108 -2.88 2.47 -13.37
N GLU A 109 -1.97 2.44 -14.33
CA GLU A 109 -0.56 2.08 -14.15
C GLU A 109 0.14 3.06 -13.22
N TRP A 110 -0.14 4.36 -13.36
CA TRP A 110 0.40 5.39 -12.49
C TRP A 110 -0.06 5.19 -11.05
N PHE A 111 -1.37 4.97 -10.82
CA PHE A 111 -1.89 4.70 -9.48
C PHE A 111 -1.25 3.47 -8.83
N ARG A 112 -1.01 2.41 -9.61
CA ARG A 112 -0.32 1.19 -9.14
C ARG A 112 1.12 1.48 -8.74
N CYS A 113 1.88 2.17 -9.59
CA CYS A 113 3.27 2.53 -9.32
C CYS A 113 3.39 3.49 -8.13
N ALA A 114 2.54 4.52 -8.07
CA ALA A 114 2.51 5.51 -6.99
C ALA A 114 2.20 4.85 -5.64
N SER A 115 1.19 3.98 -5.59
CA SER A 115 0.80 3.24 -4.38
C SER A 115 1.91 2.29 -3.92
N ALA A 116 2.55 1.57 -4.85
CA ALA A 116 3.66 0.68 -4.54
C ALA A 116 4.88 1.45 -4.00
N LEU A 117 5.26 2.55 -4.65
CA LEU A 117 6.36 3.40 -4.21
C LEU A 117 6.06 4.00 -2.82
N ALA A 118 4.90 4.63 -2.63
CA ALA A 118 4.53 5.23 -1.36
C ALA A 118 4.61 4.22 -0.20
N THR A 119 4.17 2.97 -0.42
CA THR A 119 4.27 1.90 0.57
C THR A 119 5.73 1.58 0.92
N VAL A 120 6.63 1.53 -0.07
CA VAL A 120 8.07 1.32 0.17
C VAL A 120 8.66 2.46 0.99
N LEU A 121 8.33 3.72 0.66
CA LEU A 121 8.84 4.88 1.39
C LEU A 121 8.40 4.87 2.86
N LEU A 122 7.17 4.46 3.16
CA LEU A 122 6.71 4.28 4.55
C LEU A 122 7.45 3.12 5.25
N GLU A 123 7.66 2.00 4.57
CA GLU A 123 8.37 0.83 5.13
C GLU A 123 9.83 1.16 5.44
N ARG A 124 10.50 1.96 4.61
CA ARG A 124 11.86 2.45 4.87
C ARG A 124 11.94 3.18 6.19
N HIS A 125 11.01 4.10 6.45
CA HIS A 125 10.94 4.78 7.74
C HIS A 125 10.75 3.79 8.90
N LEU A 126 9.77 2.89 8.78
CA LEU A 126 9.42 1.96 9.86
C LEU A 126 10.54 0.96 10.20
N ARG A 127 11.34 0.56 9.20
CA ARG A 127 12.31 -0.53 9.34
C ARG A 127 13.76 -0.08 9.42
N LEU A 128 14.08 1.05 8.81
CA LEU A 128 15.43 1.60 8.74
C LEU A 128 15.56 2.94 9.49
N GLY A 129 14.45 3.53 9.94
CA GLY A 129 14.43 4.86 10.56
C GLY A 129 14.62 6.00 9.54
N ASP A 130 14.71 5.68 8.25
CA ASP A 130 14.89 6.66 7.18
C ASP A 130 13.59 7.44 6.94
N SER A 131 13.52 8.61 7.55
CA SER A 131 12.34 9.48 7.50
C SER A 131 12.35 10.47 6.34
N THR A 132 13.43 10.49 5.55
CA THR A 132 13.67 11.53 4.54
C THR A 132 12.63 11.51 3.42
N ALA A 133 12.09 10.34 3.12
CA ALA A 133 11.11 10.14 2.05
C ALA A 133 9.64 10.12 2.52
N LEU A 134 9.35 10.36 3.81
CA LEU A 134 7.97 10.43 4.30
C LEU A 134 7.14 11.57 3.66
N PRO A 135 7.67 12.78 3.43
CA PRO A 135 6.91 13.84 2.75
C PRO A 135 6.49 13.42 1.34
N GLU A 136 7.36 12.75 0.59
CA GLU A 136 7.05 12.22 -0.75
C GLU A 136 5.95 11.14 -0.67
N ALA A 137 6.01 10.25 0.33
CA ALA A 137 4.97 9.24 0.53
C ALA A 137 3.59 9.86 0.81
N VAL A 138 3.53 10.93 1.60
CA VAL A 138 2.28 11.67 1.84
C VAL A 138 1.78 12.31 0.54
N GLU A 139 2.67 12.97 -0.22
CA GLU A 139 2.28 13.65 -1.46
C GLU A 139 1.74 12.68 -2.52
N LEU A 140 2.38 11.51 -2.69
CA LEU A 140 1.88 10.47 -3.57
C LEU A 140 0.47 10.01 -3.15
N ASN A 141 0.23 9.76 -1.86
CA ASN A 141 -1.08 9.36 -1.37
C ASN A 141 -2.14 10.46 -1.51
N ARG A 142 -1.78 11.73 -1.29
CA ARG A 142 -2.70 12.86 -1.53
C ARG A 142 -3.11 12.94 -2.99
N ARG A 143 -2.14 12.82 -3.90
CA ARG A 143 -2.40 12.83 -5.34
C ARG A 143 -3.29 11.65 -5.76
N ILE A 144 -3.03 10.46 -5.23
CA ILE A 144 -3.91 9.30 -5.46
C ILE A 144 -5.35 9.60 -5.03
N VAL A 145 -5.55 10.10 -3.81
CA VAL A 145 -6.90 10.43 -3.28
C VAL A 145 -7.56 11.56 -4.10
N ALA A 146 -6.80 12.53 -4.59
CA ALA A 146 -7.34 13.64 -5.37
C ALA A 146 -7.77 13.24 -6.79
N GLU A 147 -7.14 12.21 -7.38
CA GLU A 147 -7.39 11.80 -8.77
C GLU A 147 -8.31 10.57 -8.89
N LEU A 148 -8.50 9.78 -7.82
CA LEU A 148 -9.44 8.66 -7.84
C LEU A 148 -10.90 9.14 -7.79
N ASP A 149 -11.76 8.51 -8.58
CA ASP A 149 -13.21 8.69 -8.49
C ASP A 149 -13.74 8.23 -7.13
N LEU A 150 -14.69 8.97 -6.55
CA LEU A 150 -15.31 8.64 -5.25
C LEU A 150 -16.00 7.27 -5.25
N ASP A 151 -16.49 6.83 -6.42
CA ASP A 151 -17.15 5.53 -6.60
C ASP A 151 -16.14 4.38 -6.85
N SER A 152 -14.84 4.68 -6.92
CA SER A 152 -13.80 3.65 -7.09
C SER A 152 -13.76 2.73 -5.85
N PRO A 153 -13.72 1.40 -6.05
CA PRO A 153 -13.58 0.46 -4.94
C PRO A 153 -12.22 0.59 -4.21
N GLU A 154 -11.21 1.20 -4.84
CA GLU A 154 -9.91 1.48 -4.25
C GLU A 154 -9.90 2.73 -3.35
N TYR A 155 -10.87 3.64 -3.50
CA TYR A 155 -10.89 4.94 -2.82
C TYR A 155 -10.78 4.84 -1.29
N PRO A 156 -11.55 3.96 -0.58
CA PRO A 156 -11.40 3.83 0.87
C PRO A 156 -10.03 3.29 1.30
N GLY A 157 -9.41 2.46 0.46
CA GLY A 157 -8.05 1.96 0.69
C GLY A 157 -7.01 3.06 0.55
N ALA A 158 -7.16 3.94 -0.45
CA ALA A 158 -6.30 5.10 -0.65
C ALA A 158 -6.37 6.08 0.53
N LEU A 159 -7.57 6.36 1.04
CA LEU A 159 -7.75 7.17 2.26
C LEU A 159 -7.04 6.53 3.47
N GLY A 160 -7.17 5.22 3.65
CA GLY A 160 -6.46 4.50 4.72
C GLY A 160 -4.93 4.61 4.62
N ASN A 161 -4.38 4.52 3.41
CA ASN A 161 -2.94 4.70 3.17
C ASN A 161 -2.49 6.13 3.47
N LEU A 162 -3.26 7.14 3.03
CA LEU A 162 -3.01 8.54 3.33
C LEU A 162 -3.04 8.81 4.84
N THR A 163 -4.06 8.33 5.56
CA THR A 163 -4.13 8.41 7.03
C THR A 163 -2.87 7.83 7.68
N ASN A 164 -2.38 6.69 7.20
CA ASN A 164 -1.17 6.09 7.75
C ASN A 164 0.09 6.93 7.48
N ALA A 165 0.26 7.41 6.25
CA ALA A 165 1.38 8.26 5.86
C ALA A 165 1.42 9.56 6.70
N LEU A 166 0.27 10.21 6.87
CA LEU A 166 0.14 11.44 7.67
C LEU A 166 0.51 11.21 9.14
N LYS A 167 0.07 10.12 9.77
CA LYS A 167 0.45 9.78 11.15
C LYS A 167 1.96 9.55 11.31
N LEU A 168 2.58 8.88 10.34
CA LEU A 168 4.02 8.63 10.37
C LEU A 168 4.81 9.93 10.22
N LEU A 169 4.44 10.78 9.25
CA LEU A 169 5.07 12.08 9.09
C LEU A 169 4.87 12.97 10.33
N TYR A 170 3.67 12.96 10.93
CA TYR A 170 3.41 13.62 12.21
C TYR A 170 4.36 13.14 13.32
N GLY A 171 4.64 11.84 13.41
CA GLY A 171 5.57 11.29 14.40
C GLY A 171 6.97 11.92 14.33
N VAL A 172 7.39 12.32 13.13
CA VAL A 172 8.69 12.94 12.85
C VAL A 172 8.67 14.46 12.99
N THR A 173 7.67 15.12 12.40
CA THR A 173 7.63 16.60 12.32
C THR A 173 6.91 17.25 13.48
N ARG A 174 6.02 16.51 14.15
CA ARG A 174 5.07 16.99 15.17
C ARG A 174 4.12 18.09 14.70
N ASP A 175 3.96 18.25 13.39
CA ASP A 175 3.04 19.23 12.79
C ASP A 175 1.56 18.88 13.10
N PRO A 176 0.80 19.73 13.82
CA PRO A 176 -0.63 19.51 14.08
C PRO A 176 -1.48 19.29 12.84
N ALA A 177 -1.19 20.00 11.75
CA ALA A 177 -2.03 19.94 10.55
C ALA A 177 -2.10 18.50 10.01
N LEU A 178 -1.01 17.75 10.12
CA LEU A 178 -0.94 16.36 9.64
C LEU A 178 -1.86 15.42 10.41
N ILE A 179 -1.94 15.54 11.74
CA ILE A 179 -2.80 14.64 12.52
C ILE A 179 -4.27 15.05 12.43
N GLU A 180 -4.56 16.34 12.29
CA GLU A 180 -5.91 16.85 12.02
C GLU A 180 -6.41 16.32 10.66
N GLU A 181 -5.59 16.43 9.62
CA GLU A 181 -5.87 15.87 8.29
C GLU A 181 -6.05 14.34 8.34
N ALA A 182 -5.20 13.62 9.08
CA ALA A 182 -5.30 12.16 9.20
C ALA A 182 -6.64 11.70 9.79
N VAL A 183 -7.16 12.44 10.77
CA VAL A 183 -8.46 12.15 11.40
C VAL A 183 -9.62 12.47 10.46
N VAL A 184 -9.57 13.60 9.74
CA VAL A 184 -10.57 13.93 8.71
C VAL A 184 -10.61 12.85 7.63
N THR A 185 -9.45 12.52 7.06
CA THR A 185 -9.29 11.48 6.03
C THR A 185 -9.81 10.11 6.50
N ALA A 186 -9.53 9.74 7.76
CA ALA A 186 -9.98 8.46 8.30
C ALA A 186 -11.48 8.41 8.58
N ARG A 187 -12.11 9.54 8.92
CA ARG A 187 -13.57 9.64 9.08
C ARG A 187 -14.26 9.45 7.74
N GLU A 188 -13.77 10.09 6.69
CA GLU A 188 -14.27 9.91 5.33
C GLU A 188 -14.22 8.44 4.91
N ALA A 189 -13.09 7.76 5.14
CA ALA A 189 -12.96 6.32 4.85
C ALA A 189 -13.99 5.46 5.60
N VAL A 190 -14.36 5.85 6.83
CA VAL A 190 -15.36 5.16 7.65
C VAL A 190 -16.78 5.37 7.13
N GLU A 191 -17.08 6.53 6.54
CA GLU A 191 -18.39 6.87 5.98
C GLU A 191 -18.66 6.14 4.66
N LEU A 192 -17.63 5.92 3.84
CA LEU A 192 -17.75 5.26 2.54
C LEU A 192 -17.87 3.74 2.62
N VAL A 193 -17.34 3.12 3.67
CA VAL A 193 -17.26 1.65 3.76
C VAL A 193 -18.48 1.05 4.43
N ARG A 194 -19.22 0.23 3.68
CA ARG A 194 -20.39 -0.52 4.16
C ARG A 194 -20.01 -1.66 5.12
N PRO A 195 -20.90 -2.07 6.05
CA PRO A 195 -20.65 -3.13 7.04
C PRO A 195 -20.26 -4.50 6.47
N ASP A 196 -20.66 -4.82 5.26
CA ASP A 196 -20.38 -6.07 4.54
C ASP A 196 -19.03 -6.06 3.82
N SER A 197 -18.34 -4.92 3.77
CA SER A 197 -17.04 -4.81 3.12
C SER A 197 -15.92 -5.45 3.95
N PRO A 198 -14.95 -6.15 3.31
CA PRO A 198 -13.76 -6.65 4.01
C PRO A 198 -12.90 -5.53 4.62
N HIS A 199 -13.05 -4.28 4.17
CA HIS A 199 -12.33 -3.13 4.71
C HIS A 199 -12.98 -2.52 5.96
N TYR A 200 -14.22 -2.94 6.32
CA TYR A 200 -15.04 -2.29 7.35
C TYR A 200 -14.35 -2.19 8.71
N ALA A 201 -13.71 -3.27 9.16
CA ALA A 201 -12.95 -3.27 10.41
C ALA A 201 -11.67 -2.44 10.31
N ASN A 202 -10.96 -2.49 9.18
CA ASN A 202 -9.67 -1.83 9.00
C ASN A 202 -9.80 -0.29 9.06
N VAL A 203 -10.74 0.30 8.32
CA VAL A 203 -10.93 1.77 8.31
C VAL A 203 -11.27 2.31 9.71
N ARG A 204 -12.01 1.54 10.52
CA ARG A 204 -12.35 1.90 11.91
C ARG A 204 -11.14 1.84 12.83
N VAL A 205 -10.29 0.84 12.66
CA VAL A 205 -9.01 0.74 13.41
C VAL A 205 -8.09 1.90 13.02
N ASN A 206 -8.03 2.27 11.75
CA ASN A 206 -7.21 3.39 11.28
C ASN A 206 -7.68 4.72 11.87
N LEU A 207 -8.99 4.97 11.91
CA LEU A 207 -9.57 6.15 12.56
C LEU A 207 -9.28 6.17 14.06
N ALA A 208 -9.53 5.07 14.76
CA ALA A 208 -9.20 4.97 16.19
C ALA A 208 -7.71 5.22 16.46
N SER A 209 -6.83 4.74 15.57
CA SER A 209 -5.39 5.00 15.65
C SER A 209 -5.03 6.47 15.42
N ALA A 210 -5.63 7.14 14.44
CA ALA A 210 -5.42 8.57 14.22
C ALA A 210 -5.91 9.39 15.44
N ILE A 211 -7.09 9.07 15.97
CA ILE A 211 -7.63 9.70 17.17
C ILE A 211 -6.73 9.46 18.39
N ALA A 212 -6.21 8.24 18.59
CA ALA A 212 -5.31 7.96 19.70
C ALA A 212 -4.04 8.82 19.65
N VAL A 213 -3.50 9.07 18.45
CA VAL A 213 -2.37 9.99 18.27
C VAL A 213 -2.79 11.43 18.57
N GLN A 214 -3.96 11.87 18.13
CA GLN A 214 -4.48 13.20 18.46
C GLN A 214 -4.70 13.40 19.98
N LEU A 215 -5.20 12.38 20.68
CA LEU A 215 -5.41 12.39 22.14
C LEU A 215 -4.11 12.60 22.91
N SER A 216 -2.98 12.12 22.39
CA SER A 216 -1.67 12.34 23.01
C SER A 216 -1.23 13.82 22.99
N ARG A 217 -1.81 14.62 22.08
CA ARG A 217 -1.60 16.08 22.03
C ARG A 217 -2.66 16.84 22.82
N THR A 218 -3.92 16.48 22.61
CA THR A 218 -5.07 17.20 23.12
C THR A 218 -6.03 16.20 23.75
N PRO A 219 -5.93 15.99 25.08
CA PRO A 219 -6.85 15.14 25.81
C PRO A 219 -8.31 15.55 25.55
N SER A 220 -9.14 14.60 25.13
CA SER A 220 -10.55 14.86 24.85
C SER A 220 -11.38 13.62 25.14
N ARG A 221 -12.33 13.76 26.07
CA ARG A 221 -13.23 12.65 26.41
C ARG A 221 -14.08 12.22 25.22
N ALA A 222 -14.56 13.18 24.42
CA ALA A 222 -15.35 12.91 23.24
C ALA A 222 -14.56 12.10 22.19
N LEU A 223 -13.31 12.48 21.91
CA LEU A 223 -12.44 11.74 20.99
C LEU A 223 -12.12 10.34 21.52
N LEU A 224 -11.87 10.21 22.82
CA LEU A 224 -11.64 8.90 23.43
C LEU A 224 -12.86 7.97 23.27
N ASP A 225 -14.05 8.48 23.54
CA ASP A 225 -15.29 7.70 23.42
C ASP A 225 -15.61 7.36 21.94
N GLU A 226 -15.27 8.25 20.99
CA GLU A 226 -15.32 7.97 19.55
C GLU A 226 -14.38 6.82 19.16
N ALA A 227 -13.10 6.90 19.54
CA ALA A 227 -12.11 5.85 19.24
C ALA A 227 -12.53 4.48 19.83
N ARG A 228 -13.05 4.45 21.06
CA ARG A 228 -13.63 3.24 21.68
C ARG A 228 -14.80 2.68 20.86
N GLY A 229 -15.70 3.55 20.42
CA GLY A 229 -16.84 3.17 19.58
C GLY A 229 -16.41 2.48 18.29
N HIS A 230 -15.38 3.00 17.62
CA HIS A 230 -14.82 2.41 16.40
C HIS A 230 -14.11 1.08 16.67
N LEU A 231 -13.31 0.96 17.74
CA LEU A 231 -12.66 -0.31 18.09
C LEU A 231 -13.68 -1.40 18.47
N ARG A 232 -14.72 -1.06 19.23
CA ARG A 232 -15.82 -1.99 19.54
C ARG A 232 -16.52 -2.47 18.28
N THR A 233 -16.79 -1.56 17.34
CA THR A 233 -17.44 -1.89 16.08
C THR A 233 -16.55 -2.77 15.19
N ALA A 234 -15.24 -2.47 15.14
CA ALA A 234 -14.27 -3.31 14.44
C ALA A 234 -14.21 -4.72 15.04
N LEU A 235 -14.16 -4.85 16.37
CA LEU A 235 -14.16 -6.14 17.06
C LEU A 235 -15.45 -6.94 16.85
N ALA A 236 -16.60 -6.28 16.69
CA ALA A 236 -17.86 -6.96 16.36
C ALA A 236 -17.85 -7.55 14.94
N ALA A 237 -17.14 -6.91 14.00
CA ALA A 237 -17.01 -7.36 12.62
C ALA A 237 -15.92 -8.44 12.43
N LEU A 238 -15.01 -8.61 13.38
CA LEU A 238 -13.93 -9.61 13.32
C LEU A 238 -14.33 -10.86 14.13
N PRO A 239 -14.71 -11.98 13.49
CA PRO A 239 -15.12 -13.18 14.21
C PRO A 239 -13.98 -13.76 15.08
N PRO A 240 -14.29 -14.57 16.10
CA PRO A 240 -13.28 -15.30 16.85
C PRO A 240 -12.34 -16.08 15.92
N GLY A 241 -11.03 -15.99 16.15
CA GLY A 241 -10.00 -16.63 15.31
C GLY A 241 -9.56 -15.81 14.08
N HIS A 242 -10.17 -14.64 13.82
CA HIS A 242 -9.70 -13.76 12.76
C HIS A 242 -8.27 -13.24 13.06
N PRO A 243 -7.31 -13.31 12.12
CA PRO A 243 -5.90 -12.99 12.38
C PRO A 243 -5.65 -11.60 12.99
N HIS A 244 -6.43 -10.60 12.58
CA HIS A 244 -6.28 -9.23 13.07
C HIS A 244 -7.00 -8.94 14.39
N ARG A 245 -7.85 -9.85 14.89
CA ARG A 245 -8.69 -9.58 16.08
C ARG A 245 -7.83 -9.31 17.32
N ALA A 246 -6.82 -10.13 17.57
CA ALA A 246 -5.94 -9.98 18.74
C ALA A 246 -5.21 -8.62 18.75
N THR A 247 -4.79 -8.13 17.58
CA THR A 247 -4.16 -6.80 17.45
C THR A 247 -5.14 -5.69 17.82
N VAL A 248 -6.41 -5.78 17.39
CA VAL A 248 -7.43 -4.79 17.72
C VAL A 248 -7.79 -4.84 19.21
N GLU A 249 -7.86 -6.03 19.81
CA GLU A 249 -8.08 -6.18 21.26
C GLU A 249 -6.93 -5.58 22.08
N ALA A 250 -5.68 -5.82 21.67
CA ALA A 250 -4.51 -5.23 22.29
C ALA A 250 -4.52 -3.70 22.19
N PHE A 251 -4.91 -3.16 21.03
CA PHE A 251 -5.01 -1.72 20.83
C PHE A 251 -6.11 -1.10 21.69
N ALA A 252 -7.29 -1.73 21.77
CA ALA A 252 -8.36 -1.29 22.67
C ALA A 252 -7.89 -1.27 24.13
N ALA A 253 -7.23 -2.33 24.58
CA ALA A 253 -6.69 -2.38 25.95
C ALA A 253 -5.61 -1.31 26.20
N GLN A 254 -4.78 -0.98 25.21
CA GLN A 254 -3.80 0.10 25.32
C GLN A 254 -4.47 1.48 25.42
N LEU A 255 -5.52 1.72 24.62
CA LEU A 255 -6.28 2.95 24.67
C LEU A 255 -6.94 3.14 26.05
N GLU A 256 -7.49 2.08 26.65
CA GLU A 256 -8.03 2.10 28.01
C GLU A 256 -6.98 2.43 29.07
N ARG A 257 -5.79 1.83 28.96
CA ARG A 257 -4.69 2.14 29.90
C ARG A 257 -4.23 3.59 29.79
N GLY A 258 -4.13 4.12 28.58
CA GLY A 258 -3.75 5.51 28.33
C GLY A 258 -4.82 6.50 28.78
N ALA A 259 -6.10 6.15 28.65
CA ALA A 259 -7.21 6.97 29.10
C ALA A 259 -7.25 7.23 30.60
N ASN A 260 -6.77 6.29 31.41
CA ASN A 260 -6.69 6.46 32.86
C ASN A 260 -5.61 7.47 33.30
N LEU A 261 -4.80 7.97 32.35
CA LEU A 261 -3.76 8.97 32.56
C LEU A 261 -4.12 10.36 31.99
N LEU A 262 -5.26 10.49 31.32
CA LEU A 262 -5.80 11.74 30.73
C LEU A 262 -6.81 12.39 31.70
#